data_AF-A0A2G6NTF0-F1
#
_entry.id   AF-A0A2G6NTF0-F1
#
_cell.length_a   1.000
_cell.length_b   1.000
_cell.length_c   1.000
_cell.angle_alpha   90.00
_cell.angle_beta   90.00
_cell.angle_gamma   90.00
#
_symmetry.space_group_name_H-M   'P 1'
#
loop_
_entity.id
_entity.type
_entity.pdbx_description
1 polymer ?
#
loop_
_entity_poly.entity_id
_entity_poly.type
_entity_poly.pdbx_seq_one_letter_code
_entity_poly.pdbx_strand_id
1 'polypeptide(L)'
;MILSVVVPTMNKVDLLRQTLAALREQDAGPGRPWEVVVVNDGSTDGTAAFLREIDGQGTAPLFRVVSPPHNVGRARARNLGAREARGEILLFLDDDIVAPPGLVKAHLDMMAAFPGQGSIGYAVTDPQVADAPHFAYLDSRGVAKLPAGEAPARFFVTQNAAVPRAAFLAVGGWWMRRGFRGPGSWGGSSGPFPSWGWIPP
;
A
#
# COMPACT_ATOMS: atom_id res chain seq x y z
N MET A 1 -7.27 1.17 18.24
CA MET A 1 -6.79 0.68 16.93
C MET A 1 -5.69 1.60 16.43
N ILE A 2 -4.52 1.04 16.15
CA ILE A 2 -3.39 1.75 15.54
C ILE A 2 -3.33 1.37 14.06
N LEU A 3 -3.11 2.35 13.18
CA LEU A 3 -2.92 2.13 11.75
C LEU A 3 -1.44 2.30 11.37
N SER A 4 -0.92 1.39 10.56
CA SER A 4 0.39 1.52 9.93
C SER A 4 0.21 1.64 8.43
N VAL A 5 0.65 2.77 7.86
CA VAL A 5 0.78 2.91 6.41
C VAL A 5 2.07 2.22 5.97
N VAL A 6 2.01 1.32 5.01
CA VAL A 6 3.17 0.60 4.46
C VAL A 6 3.46 1.11 3.06
N VAL A 7 4.60 1.79 2.90
CA VAL A 7 5.03 2.43 1.64
C VAL A 7 6.33 1.77 1.16
N PRO A 8 6.27 0.82 0.20
CA PRO A 8 7.48 0.30 -0.43
C PRO A 8 8.01 1.32 -1.46
N THR A 9 9.32 1.51 -1.50
CA THR A 9 9.94 2.45 -2.45
C THR A 9 11.26 1.92 -3.01
N MET A 10 11.54 2.29 -4.26
CA MET A 10 12.83 2.06 -4.91
C MET A 10 13.05 3.09 -6.03
N ASN A 11 14.10 3.90 -5.91
CA ASN A 11 14.55 4.85 -6.94
C ASN A 11 13.48 5.85 -7.42
N LYS A 12 12.75 6.47 -6.48
CA LYS A 12 11.73 7.49 -6.77
C LYS A 12 11.73 8.61 -5.73
N VAL A 13 12.90 9.13 -5.36
CA VAL A 13 13.04 10.09 -4.24
C VAL A 13 12.10 11.30 -4.35
N ASP A 14 11.89 11.86 -5.53
CA ASP A 14 11.06 13.06 -5.72
C ASP A 14 9.57 12.80 -5.52
N LEU A 15 9.06 11.67 -6.02
CA LEU A 15 7.67 11.25 -5.81
C LEU A 15 7.45 10.84 -4.36
N LEU A 16 8.41 10.12 -3.78
CA LEU A 16 8.37 9.73 -2.38
C LEU A 16 8.31 10.95 -1.45
N ARG A 17 9.06 12.01 -1.73
CA ARG A 17 8.99 13.27 -0.96
C ARG A 17 7.57 13.83 -0.93
N GLN A 18 6.87 13.83 -2.08
CA GLN A 18 5.49 14.31 -2.17
C GLN A 18 4.53 13.41 -1.38
N THR A 19 4.64 12.10 -1.56
CA THR A 19 3.83 11.10 -0.83
C THR A 19 4.00 11.25 0.69
N LEU A 20 5.24 11.34 1.18
CA LEU A 20 5.51 11.45 2.62
C LEU A 20 5.14 12.83 3.18
N ALA A 21 5.22 13.90 2.39
CA ALA A 21 4.70 15.21 2.77
C ALA A 21 3.19 15.18 2.95
N ALA A 22 2.45 14.61 1.99
CA ALA A 22 1.00 14.45 2.07
C ALA A 22 0.57 13.58 3.26
N LEU A 23 1.32 12.52 3.56
CA LEU A 23 1.09 11.69 4.75
C LEU A 23 1.36 12.46 6.05
N ARG A 24 2.38 13.32 6.10
CA ARG A 24 2.67 14.14 7.29
C ARG A 24 1.52 15.09 7.66
N GLU A 25 0.74 15.51 6.67
CA GLU A 25 -0.40 16.42 6.85
C GLU A 25 -1.72 15.70 7.18
N GLN A 26 -1.73 14.37 7.23
CA GLN A 26 -2.95 13.62 7.52
C GLN A 26 -3.38 13.76 8.98
N ASP A 27 -4.67 14.02 9.17
CA ASP A 27 -5.34 13.89 10.46
C ASP A 27 -5.97 12.49 10.56
N ALA A 28 -5.63 11.76 11.62
CA ALA A 28 -6.25 10.47 11.96
C ALA A 28 -7.44 10.62 12.92
N GLY A 29 -7.68 11.83 13.44
CA GLY A 29 -8.61 12.15 14.51
C GLY A 29 -7.98 12.04 15.91
N PRO A 30 -8.63 12.62 16.94
CA PRO A 30 -8.08 12.69 18.29
C PRO A 30 -7.88 11.29 18.89
N GLY A 31 -6.74 11.10 19.58
CA GLY A 31 -6.42 9.86 20.29
C GLY A 31 -6.12 8.66 19.40
N ARG A 32 -5.87 8.86 18.10
CA ARG A 32 -5.60 7.80 17.13
C ARG A 32 -4.14 7.85 16.66
N PRO A 33 -3.19 7.25 17.41
CA PRO A 33 -1.82 7.17 16.96
C PRO A 33 -1.72 6.29 15.71
N TRP A 34 -0.80 6.63 14.83
CA TRP A 34 -0.55 5.90 13.60
C TRP A 34 0.90 6.13 13.14
N GLU A 35 1.38 5.28 12.26
CA GLU A 35 2.76 5.34 11.76
C GLU A 35 2.81 5.17 10.24
N VAL A 36 3.95 5.56 9.67
CA VAL A 36 4.31 5.30 8.29
C VAL A 36 5.58 4.45 8.28
N VAL A 37 5.47 3.22 7.80
CA VAL A 37 6.57 2.28 7.59
C VAL A 37 7.00 2.35 6.14
N VAL A 38 8.13 3.02 5.89
CA VAL A 38 8.73 3.12 4.56
C VAL A 38 9.74 1.99 4.37
N VAL A 39 9.56 1.20 3.32
CA VAL A 39 10.47 0.09 2.99
C VAL A 39 11.32 0.47 1.78
N ASN A 40 12.58 0.82 2.01
CA ASN A 40 13.54 1.19 0.96
C ASN A 40 14.20 -0.07 0.38
N ASP A 41 13.75 -0.52 -0.79
CA ASP A 41 14.14 -1.79 -1.40
C ASP A 41 15.43 -1.71 -2.24
N GLY A 42 16.45 -1.02 -1.70
CA GLY A 42 17.77 -0.89 -2.31
C GLY A 42 17.93 0.30 -3.27
N SER A 43 17.41 1.48 -2.92
CA SER A 43 17.55 2.68 -3.75
C SER A 43 18.99 3.22 -3.83
N THR A 44 19.31 3.84 -4.97
CA THR A 44 20.62 4.44 -5.29
C THR A 44 20.53 5.92 -5.72
N ASP A 45 19.34 6.52 -5.68
CA ASP A 45 19.02 7.86 -6.18
C ASP A 45 19.00 8.95 -5.08
N GLY A 46 19.62 8.68 -3.92
CA GLY A 46 19.55 9.56 -2.76
C GLY A 46 18.37 9.32 -1.83
N THR A 47 17.43 8.43 -2.17
CA THR A 47 16.31 8.03 -1.28
C THR A 47 16.80 7.61 0.10
N ALA A 48 17.88 6.84 0.21
CA ALA A 48 18.41 6.40 1.50
C ALA A 48 18.88 7.57 2.39
N ALA A 49 19.47 8.62 1.79
CA ALA A 49 19.90 9.80 2.54
C ALA A 49 18.68 10.57 3.08
N PHE A 50 17.69 10.82 2.22
CA PHE A 50 16.43 11.44 2.60
C PHE A 50 15.70 10.66 3.70
N LEU A 51 15.64 9.34 3.59
CA LEU A 51 14.94 8.51 4.56
C LEU A 51 15.60 8.52 5.95
N ARG A 52 16.94 8.63 6.02
CA ARG A 52 17.64 8.81 7.32
C ARG A 52 17.28 10.12 8.02
N GLU A 53 16.96 11.17 7.26
CA GLU A 53 16.59 12.46 7.85
C GLU A 53 15.22 12.39 8.53
N ILE A 54 14.31 11.56 8.03
CA ILE A 54 12.94 11.47 8.53
C ILE A 54 12.70 10.31 9.51
N ASP A 55 13.59 9.32 9.56
CA ASP A 55 13.40 8.13 10.41
C ASP A 55 13.31 8.53 11.89
N GLY A 56 12.29 8.03 12.59
CA GLY A 56 11.99 8.38 13.97
C GLY A 56 11.40 9.77 14.18
N GLN A 57 11.15 10.56 13.12
CA GLN A 57 10.47 11.85 13.24
C GLN A 57 8.95 11.70 13.41
N GLY A 58 8.35 12.70 14.05
CA GLY A 58 6.91 12.82 14.20
C GLY A 58 6.33 12.00 15.36
N THR A 59 5.09 12.31 15.73
CA THR A 59 4.33 11.57 16.76
C THR A 59 3.11 10.86 16.16
N ALA A 60 2.45 11.49 15.19
CA ALA A 60 1.36 10.94 14.39
C ALA A 60 1.30 11.69 13.04
N PRO A 61 1.92 11.18 11.96
CA PRO A 61 2.57 9.87 11.92
C PRO A 61 3.96 9.87 12.57
N LEU A 62 4.29 8.77 13.25
CA LEU A 62 5.69 8.38 13.47
C LEU A 62 6.23 7.77 12.17
N PHE A 63 7.34 8.29 11.65
CA PHE A 63 8.02 7.71 10.50
C PHE A 63 9.00 6.63 10.93
N ARG A 64 8.98 5.50 10.23
CA ARG A 64 9.91 4.39 10.45
C ARG A 64 10.42 3.84 9.12
N VAL A 65 11.73 3.69 9.03
CA VAL A 65 12.39 3.22 7.81
C VAL A 65 12.89 1.79 7.99
N VAL A 66 12.61 0.95 7.01
CA VAL A 66 13.07 -0.44 6.96
C VAL A 66 13.82 -0.65 5.64
N SER A 67 15.03 -1.19 5.71
CA SER A 67 15.85 -1.46 4.52
C SER A 67 16.31 -2.92 4.54
N PRO A 68 15.84 -3.78 3.63
CA PRO A 68 16.44 -5.10 3.45
C PRO A 68 17.89 -4.98 2.94
N PRO A 69 18.75 -6.00 3.17
CA PRO A 69 20.16 -5.94 2.78
C PRO A 69 20.40 -5.91 1.26
N HIS A 70 19.40 -6.30 0.47
CA HIS A 70 19.40 -6.22 -0.99
C HIS A 70 17.96 -6.05 -1.47
N ASN A 71 17.77 -5.64 -2.72
CA ASN A 71 16.46 -5.57 -3.36
C ASN A 71 15.76 -6.95 -3.32
N VAL A 72 14.61 -7.02 -2.65
CA VAL A 72 13.78 -8.21 -2.50
C VAL A 72 12.54 -8.19 -3.41
N GLY A 73 12.26 -7.07 -4.05
CA GLY A 73 11.11 -6.84 -4.90
C GLY A 73 9.85 -6.42 -4.13
N ARG A 74 8.95 -5.75 -4.85
CA ARG A 74 7.74 -5.07 -4.31
C ARG A 74 6.91 -5.91 -3.33
N ALA A 75 6.61 -7.17 -3.66
CA ALA A 75 5.80 -8.03 -2.81
C ALA A 75 6.50 -8.34 -1.47
N ARG A 76 7.80 -8.63 -1.51
CA ARG A 76 8.60 -8.90 -0.30
C ARG A 76 8.82 -7.64 0.51
N ALA A 77 9.01 -6.49 -0.12
CA ALA A 77 9.10 -5.20 0.54
C ALA A 77 7.80 -4.90 1.32
N ARG A 78 6.63 -5.07 0.72
CA ARG A 78 5.33 -4.93 1.44
C ARG A 78 5.18 -5.92 2.59
N ASN A 79 5.55 -7.19 2.38
CA ASN A 79 5.51 -8.19 3.44
C ASN A 79 6.46 -7.85 4.59
N LEU A 80 7.63 -7.28 4.30
CA LEU A 80 8.57 -6.81 5.30
C LEU A 80 7.97 -5.66 6.09
N GLY A 81 7.46 -4.62 5.41
CA GLY A 81 6.79 -3.50 6.07
C GLY A 81 5.60 -3.92 6.93
N ALA A 82 4.78 -4.86 6.44
CA ALA A 82 3.66 -5.43 7.19
C ALA A 82 4.07 -6.19 8.46
N ARG A 83 5.21 -6.91 8.43
CA ARG A 83 5.75 -7.58 9.61
C ARG A 83 6.30 -6.57 10.62
N GLU A 84 7.02 -5.57 10.14
CA GLU A 84 7.60 -4.53 11.00
C GLU A 84 6.52 -3.62 11.61
N ALA A 85 5.42 -3.37 10.91
CA ALA A 85 4.28 -2.57 11.37
C ALA A 85 3.79 -2.97 12.77
N ARG A 86 3.52 -1.95 13.60
CA ARG A 86 2.99 -2.04 14.96
C ARG A 86 1.47 -1.87 15.01
N GLY A 87 0.88 -1.33 13.95
CA GLY A 87 -0.55 -1.13 13.80
C GLY A 87 -1.32 -2.43 13.68
N GLU A 88 -2.52 -2.44 14.25
CA GLU A 88 -3.51 -3.51 14.08
C GLU A 88 -4.09 -3.50 12.65
N ILE A 89 -4.05 -2.34 12.00
CA ILE A 89 -4.50 -2.12 10.62
C ILE A 89 -3.28 -1.83 9.75
N LEU A 90 -3.16 -2.52 8.63
CA LEU A 90 -2.21 -2.20 7.57
C LEU A 90 -2.93 -1.43 6.48
N LEU A 91 -2.48 -0.22 6.15
CA LEU A 91 -2.88 0.49 4.94
C LEU A 91 -1.72 0.43 3.95
N PHE A 92 -1.89 -0.25 2.82
CA PHE A 92 -0.90 -0.23 1.74
C PHE A 92 -1.12 1.00 0.87
N LEU A 93 -0.04 1.75 0.65
CA LEU A 93 0.00 2.93 -0.22
C LEU A 93 1.27 2.86 -1.07
N ASP A 94 1.18 3.22 -2.35
CA ASP A 94 2.36 3.28 -3.23
C ASP A 94 3.15 4.59 -2.99
N ASP A 95 4.42 4.61 -3.38
CA ASP A 95 5.35 5.72 -3.14
C ASP A 95 5.13 6.95 -4.03
N ASP A 96 4.14 6.89 -4.91
CA ASP A 96 3.72 7.91 -5.86
C ASP A 96 2.24 8.31 -5.71
N ILE A 97 1.67 8.12 -4.51
CA ILE A 97 0.30 8.52 -4.18
C ILE A 97 0.29 9.73 -3.24
N VAL A 98 -0.32 10.82 -3.71
CA VAL A 98 -0.60 12.00 -2.89
C VAL A 98 -1.92 11.79 -2.14
N ALA A 99 -1.84 11.52 -0.83
CA ALA A 99 -3.02 11.30 0.00
C ALA A 99 -3.78 12.63 0.23
N PRO A 100 -5.06 12.76 -0.16
CA PRO A 100 -5.85 13.94 0.18
C PRO A 100 -6.08 14.02 1.69
N PRO A 101 -6.36 15.21 2.26
CA PRO A 101 -6.65 15.34 3.68
C PRO A 101 -7.79 14.41 4.11
N GLY A 102 -7.57 13.67 5.21
CA GLY A 102 -8.58 12.78 5.80
C GLY A 102 -8.62 11.35 5.24
N LEU A 103 -7.74 10.98 4.31
CA LEU A 103 -7.63 9.60 3.81
C LEU A 103 -7.40 8.61 4.95
N VAL A 104 -6.45 8.91 5.84
CA VAL A 104 -6.12 8.03 6.98
C VAL A 104 -7.31 7.87 7.93
N LYS A 105 -7.98 8.99 8.26
CA LYS A 105 -9.20 8.98 9.07
C LYS A 105 -10.31 8.17 8.42
N ALA A 106 -10.52 8.29 7.11
CA ALA A 106 -11.55 7.55 6.39
C ALA A 106 -11.32 6.03 6.46
N HIS A 107 -10.07 5.58 6.27
CA HIS A 107 -9.73 4.17 6.47
C HIS A 107 -9.93 3.72 7.92
N LEU A 108 -9.48 4.50 8.91
CA LEU A 108 -9.71 4.18 10.32
C LEU A 108 -11.19 4.05 10.67
N ASP A 109 -12.02 4.99 10.20
CA ASP A 109 -13.46 4.99 10.44
C ASP A 109 -14.12 3.77 9.78
N MET A 110 -13.73 3.41 8.55
CA MET A 110 -14.23 2.23 7.85
C MET A 110 -13.85 0.92 8.55
N MET A 111 -12.59 0.80 8.96
CA MET A 111 -12.09 -0.38 9.68
C MET A 111 -12.73 -0.52 11.08
N ALA A 112 -13.14 0.60 11.70
CA ALA A 112 -13.89 0.60 12.95
C ALA A 112 -15.34 0.15 12.75
N ALA A 113 -15.99 0.64 11.70
CA ALA A 113 -17.38 0.34 11.39
C ALA A 113 -17.58 -1.11 10.93
N PHE A 114 -16.58 -1.72 10.28
CA PHE A 114 -16.64 -3.07 9.75
C PHE A 114 -15.46 -3.95 10.22
N PRO A 115 -15.43 -4.34 11.51
CA PRO A 115 -14.35 -5.16 12.06
C PRO A 115 -14.16 -6.48 11.29
N GLY A 116 -12.91 -6.83 11.03
CA GLY A 116 -12.55 -8.06 10.29
C GLY A 116 -12.61 -7.95 8.77
N GLN A 117 -13.14 -6.86 8.22
CA GLN A 117 -13.14 -6.58 6.79
C GLN A 117 -11.94 -5.72 6.38
N GLY A 118 -11.68 -5.64 5.07
CA GLY A 118 -10.76 -4.68 4.49
C GLY A 118 -11.49 -3.46 3.95
N SER A 119 -10.76 -2.37 3.70
CA SER A 119 -11.27 -1.18 3.02
C SER A 119 -10.44 -0.86 1.78
N ILE A 120 -11.07 -0.29 0.77
CA ILE A 120 -10.41 0.13 -0.46
C ILE A 120 -10.79 1.58 -0.72
N GLY A 121 -9.80 2.42 -0.95
CA GLY A 121 -9.99 3.82 -1.30
C GLY A 121 -9.91 4.03 -2.81
N TYR A 122 -10.46 5.16 -3.25
CA TYR A 122 -10.35 5.59 -4.63
C TYR A 122 -8.93 6.11 -4.91
N ALA A 123 -8.42 5.86 -6.11
CA ALA A 123 -7.17 6.42 -6.63
C ALA A 123 -7.46 7.02 -8.00
N VAL A 124 -6.98 8.24 -8.22
CA VAL A 124 -7.12 8.99 -9.47
C VAL A 124 -5.75 9.08 -10.11
N THR A 125 -5.67 8.80 -11.40
CA THR A 125 -4.45 9.01 -12.17
C THR A 125 -4.19 10.51 -12.34
N ASP A 126 -2.95 10.96 -12.13
CA ASP A 126 -2.57 12.34 -12.40
C ASP A 126 -2.82 12.70 -13.90
N PRO A 127 -3.47 13.84 -14.21
CA PRO A 127 -3.74 14.25 -15.59
C PRO A 127 -2.51 14.28 -16.49
N GLN A 128 -1.31 14.50 -15.95
CA GLN A 128 -0.05 14.52 -16.72
C GLN A 128 0.33 13.15 -17.29
N VAL A 129 -0.19 12.05 -16.73
CA VAL A 129 0.10 10.69 -17.19
C VAL A 129 -1.14 9.92 -17.64
N ALA A 130 -2.34 10.51 -17.49
CA ALA A 130 -3.62 9.87 -17.80
C ALA A 130 -3.71 9.33 -19.24
N ASP A 131 -3.06 9.99 -20.21
CA ASP A 131 -3.09 9.59 -21.62
C ASP A 131 -2.21 8.36 -21.93
N ALA A 132 -1.35 7.93 -21.00
CA ALA A 132 -0.55 6.74 -21.22
C ALA A 132 -1.46 5.50 -21.30
N PRO A 133 -1.29 4.60 -22.30
CA PRO A 133 -2.23 3.51 -22.57
C PRO A 133 -2.56 2.62 -21.36
N HIS A 134 -1.59 2.42 -20.47
CA HIS A 134 -1.77 1.64 -19.26
C HIS A 134 -2.66 2.32 -18.22
N PHE A 135 -2.58 3.64 -18.06
CA PHE A 135 -3.43 4.38 -17.14
C PHE A 135 -4.83 4.56 -17.71
N ALA A 136 -4.96 4.90 -19.00
CA ALA A 136 -6.25 4.92 -19.68
C ALA A 136 -6.99 3.56 -19.57
N TYR A 137 -6.24 2.45 -19.66
CA TYR A 137 -6.78 1.11 -19.41
C TYR A 137 -7.23 0.91 -17.97
N LEU A 138 -6.41 1.30 -16.98
CA LEU A 138 -6.76 1.16 -15.56
C LEU A 138 -7.99 1.99 -15.20
N ASP A 139 -8.09 3.23 -15.70
CA ASP A 139 -9.20 4.15 -15.48
C ASP A 139 -10.52 3.69 -16.13
N SER A 140 -10.46 2.78 -17.10
CA SER A 140 -11.65 2.14 -17.69
C SER A 140 -12.29 1.06 -16.79
N ARG A 141 -11.62 0.66 -15.70
CA ARG A 141 -12.02 -0.43 -14.80
C ARG A 141 -11.71 -0.10 -13.34
N GLY A 142 -11.98 -1.02 -12.42
CA GLY A 142 -11.58 -0.89 -11.01
C GLY A 142 -12.62 -0.26 -10.09
N VAL A 143 -12.22 -0.01 -8.83
CA VAL A 143 -13.07 0.57 -7.77
C VAL A 143 -13.64 1.92 -8.18
N ALA A 144 -12.92 2.67 -9.01
CA ALA A 144 -13.34 3.94 -9.61
C ALA A 144 -14.74 3.94 -10.24
N LYS A 145 -15.19 2.77 -10.72
CA LYS A 145 -16.47 2.61 -11.42
C LYS A 145 -17.54 1.95 -10.56
N LEU A 146 -17.23 1.61 -9.32
CA LEU A 146 -18.18 1.03 -8.38
C LEU A 146 -18.87 2.14 -7.59
N PRO A 147 -20.16 2.00 -7.26
CA PRO A 147 -20.78 2.85 -6.25
C PRO A 147 -20.07 2.64 -4.90
N ALA A 148 -20.19 3.63 -4.01
CA ALA A 148 -19.74 3.46 -2.63
C ALA A 148 -20.48 2.28 -1.98
N GLY A 149 -19.75 1.42 -1.28
CA GLY A 149 -20.28 0.22 -0.65
C GLY A 149 -19.35 -0.98 -0.79
N GLU A 150 -19.91 -2.18 -0.79
CA GLU A 150 -19.16 -3.42 -0.91
C GLU A 150 -18.46 -3.53 -2.27
N ALA A 151 -17.15 -3.77 -2.23
CA ALA A 151 -16.35 -4.00 -3.42
C ALA A 151 -15.86 -5.46 -3.46
N PRO A 152 -15.95 -6.14 -4.61
CA PRO A 152 -15.36 -7.47 -4.77
C PRO A 152 -13.86 -7.48 -4.48
N ALA A 153 -13.37 -8.52 -3.78
CA ALA A 153 -11.96 -8.65 -3.38
C ALA A 153 -10.96 -8.55 -4.54
N ARG A 154 -11.37 -8.88 -5.78
CA ARG A 154 -10.54 -8.71 -6.99
C ARG A 154 -10.10 -7.27 -7.26
N PHE A 155 -10.74 -6.29 -6.61
CA PHE A 155 -10.39 -4.88 -6.69
C PHE A 155 -9.51 -4.40 -5.53
N PHE A 156 -9.03 -5.31 -4.69
CA PHE A 156 -8.03 -5.02 -3.69
C PHE A 156 -6.69 -4.67 -4.37
N VAL A 157 -6.47 -3.38 -4.62
CA VAL A 157 -5.25 -2.84 -5.23
C VAL A 157 -4.42 -2.18 -4.13
N THR A 158 -3.14 -2.54 -4.07
CA THR A 158 -2.21 -2.09 -3.00
C THR A 158 -1.92 -0.60 -2.98
N GLN A 159 -2.44 0.15 -3.93
CA GLN A 159 -2.22 1.59 -4.06
C GLN A 159 -2.99 2.39 -3.01
N ASN A 160 -4.12 1.87 -2.51
CA ASN A 160 -4.93 2.52 -1.49
C ASN A 160 -5.91 1.51 -0.86
N ALA A 161 -5.41 0.60 -0.02
CA ALA A 161 -6.26 -0.41 0.61
C ALA A 161 -5.76 -0.83 1.98
N ALA A 162 -6.69 -1.01 2.92
CA ALA A 162 -6.39 -1.42 4.28
C ALA A 162 -6.99 -2.78 4.66
N VAL A 163 -6.30 -3.50 5.53
CA VAL A 163 -6.69 -4.82 6.05
C VAL A 163 -6.28 -4.99 7.52
N PRO A 164 -6.94 -5.88 8.28
CA PRO A 164 -6.45 -6.27 9.59
C PRO A 164 -5.07 -6.95 9.45
N ARG A 165 -4.08 -6.49 10.22
CA ARG A 165 -2.72 -7.03 10.19
C ARG A 165 -2.70 -8.53 10.48
N ALA A 166 -3.48 -8.96 11.47
CA ALA A 166 -3.56 -10.38 11.84
C ALA A 166 -4.06 -11.24 10.68
N ALA A 167 -5.11 -10.80 9.97
CA ALA A 167 -5.64 -11.50 8.81
C ALA A 167 -4.62 -11.57 7.66
N PHE A 168 -3.95 -10.44 7.37
CA PHE A 168 -2.91 -10.39 6.34
C PHE A 168 -1.74 -11.34 6.64
N LEU A 169 -1.28 -11.40 7.89
CA LEU A 169 -0.20 -12.31 8.29
C LEU A 169 -0.64 -13.77 8.30
N ALA A 170 -1.89 -14.06 8.70
CA ALA A 170 -2.42 -15.42 8.72
C ALA A 170 -2.48 -16.07 7.33
N VAL A 171 -2.73 -15.29 6.28
CA VAL A 171 -2.71 -15.78 4.89
C VAL A 171 -1.30 -15.79 4.27
N GLY A 172 -0.26 -15.44 5.03
CA GLY A 172 1.13 -15.43 4.57
C GLY A 172 1.55 -14.17 3.79
N GLY A 173 0.69 -13.15 3.76
CA GLY A 173 0.90 -11.90 3.02
C GLY A 173 0.85 -12.06 1.51
N TRP A 174 1.55 -11.17 0.79
CA TRP A 174 1.63 -11.22 -0.67
C TRP A 174 2.39 -12.44 -1.15
N TRP A 175 1.83 -13.12 -2.15
CA TRP A 175 2.46 -14.31 -2.73
C TRP A 175 3.81 -13.97 -3.35
N MET A 176 4.85 -14.71 -2.92
CA MET A 176 6.23 -14.50 -3.35
C MET A 176 6.60 -15.51 -4.42
N ARG A 177 6.41 -15.17 -5.70
CA ARG A 177 6.96 -15.99 -6.79
C ARG A 177 8.50 -15.98 -6.66
N ARG A 178 9.15 -17.15 -6.68
CA ARG A 178 10.63 -17.23 -6.72
C ARG A 178 11.11 -16.58 -8.03
N GLY A 179 11.83 -15.47 -7.92
CA GLY A 179 12.64 -14.89 -9.00
C GLY A 179 11.86 -14.22 -10.14
N PHE A 180 11.75 -12.89 -10.11
CA PHE A 180 11.64 -12.09 -11.32
C PHE A 180 12.73 -11.02 -11.26
N ARG A 181 13.91 -11.34 -11.82
CA ARG A 181 14.96 -10.36 -12.13
C ARG A 181 14.81 -10.06 -13.62
N GLY A 182 14.14 -8.95 -13.95
CA GLY A 182 13.99 -8.49 -15.33
C GLY A 182 13.34 -7.10 -15.37
N PRO A 183 13.85 -6.16 -16.19
CA PRO A 183 13.25 -4.85 -16.33
C PRO A 183 12.04 -4.93 -17.28
N GLY A 184 10.90 -4.39 -16.83
CA GLY A 184 9.76 -4.08 -17.70
C GLY A 184 8.92 -5.28 -18.15
N SER A 185 7.77 -5.48 -17.52
CA SER A 185 6.50 -5.78 -18.20
C SER A 185 5.37 -5.92 -17.19
N TRP A 186 4.35 -5.06 -17.35
CA TRP A 186 2.99 -5.40 -16.96
C TRP A 186 2.46 -6.36 -18.01
N GLY A 187 1.96 -7.51 -17.59
CA GLY A 187 1.37 -8.49 -18.50
C GLY A 187 0.91 -9.71 -17.74
N GLY A 188 -0.41 -9.89 -17.66
CA GLY A 188 -0.99 -11.10 -17.12
C GLY A 188 -0.59 -12.32 -17.94
N SER A 189 -0.44 -13.45 -17.27
CA SER A 189 -0.62 -14.75 -17.91
C SER A 189 -1.26 -15.71 -16.93
N SER A 190 -2.45 -16.12 -17.33
CA SER A 190 -3.21 -17.26 -16.88
C SER A 190 -2.36 -18.54 -16.82
N GLY A 191 -2.38 -19.22 -15.69
CA GLY A 191 -1.84 -20.58 -15.54
C GLY A 191 -1.98 -21.08 -14.09
N PRO A 192 -2.13 -22.40 -13.92
CA PRO A 192 -3.39 -23.05 -13.58
C PRO A 192 -3.89 -22.70 -12.17
N PHE A 193 -5.19 -22.49 -12.03
CA PHE A 193 -5.85 -22.44 -10.72
C PHE A 193 -5.67 -23.80 -10.00
N PRO A 194 -5.25 -23.85 -8.73
CA PRO A 194 -5.56 -25.00 -7.90
C PRO A 194 -7.08 -25.01 -7.69
N SER A 195 -7.71 -26.10 -8.09
CA SER A 195 -9.13 -26.36 -7.88
C SER A 195 -9.49 -26.23 -6.39
N TRP A 196 -10.29 -25.23 -6.05
CA TRP A 196 -11.03 -25.23 -4.80
C TRP A 196 -12.25 -26.12 -4.98
N GLY A 197 -12.40 -27.10 -4.08
CA GLY A 197 -13.46 -28.08 -4.11
C GLY A 197 -14.84 -27.43 -4.20
N TRP A 198 -15.60 -27.84 -5.20
CA TRP A 198 -17.01 -27.55 -5.35
C TRP A 198 -17.77 -28.55 -4.46
N ILE A 199 -18.61 -28.08 -3.54
CA ILE A 199 -19.59 -28.92 -2.84
C ILE A 199 -20.98 -28.45 -3.26
N PRO A 200 -21.69 -29.20 -4.11
CA PRO A 200 -23.15 -29.25 -4.15
C PRO A 200 -23.65 -30.36 -3.21
N PRO A 201 -24.96 -30.47 -2.97
CA PRO A 201 -25.49 -31.38 -1.94
C PRO A 201 -25.00 -32.82 -2.04
#